data_AF-A0A3S3UC93-F1
#
_entry.id   AF-A0A3S3UC93-F1
#
_cell.length_a   1.000
_cell.length_b   1.000
_cell.length_c   1.000
_cell.angle_alpha   90.00
_cell.angle_beta   90.00
_cell.angle_gamma   90.00
#
_symmetry.space_group_name_H-M   'P 1'
#
loop_
_entity.id
_entity.type
_entity.pdbx_description
1 polymer ?
#
loop_
_entity_poly.entity_id
_entity_poly.type
_entity_poly.pdbx_seq_one_letter_code
_entity_poly.pdbx_strand_id
1 'polypeptide(L)' 'MSATATTLNDINMKAIALLSNKLGTADTIRFLNQFTTGFGNYTEERKKVFDNMSLNDIVKEIKERRR' A
#
# COMPACT_ATOMS: atom_id res chain seq x y z
N MET A 1 -22.56 -0.69 -28.60
CA MET A 1 -21.68 -1.30 -27.59
C MET A 1 -20.70 -0.22 -27.14
N SER A 2 -20.85 0.31 -25.93
CA SER A 2 -19.90 1.32 -25.42
C SER A 2 -18.68 0.58 -24.89
N ALA A 3 -17.51 0.80 -25.49
CA ALA A 3 -16.27 0.28 -24.96
C ALA A 3 -16.00 0.99 -23.63
N THR A 4 -16.07 0.26 -22.52
CA THR A 4 -15.64 0.77 -21.21
C THR A 4 -14.13 0.94 -21.27
N ALA A 5 -13.67 2.14 -21.62
CA ALA A 5 -12.26 2.47 -21.63
C ALA A 5 -11.68 2.24 -20.24
N THR A 6 -10.56 1.50 -20.17
CA THR A 6 -9.81 1.31 -18.93
C THR A 6 -9.40 2.67 -18.36
N THR A 7 -9.70 2.91 -17.09
CA THR A 7 -9.38 4.21 -16.48
C THR A 7 -7.87 4.30 -16.22
N LEU A 8 -7.34 5.52 -16.10
CA LEU A 8 -5.95 5.72 -15.67
C LEU A 8 -5.68 5.09 -14.30
N ASN A 9 -6.67 5.06 -13.42
CA ASN A 9 -6.56 4.41 -12.12
C ASN A 9 -6.37 2.89 -12.27
N ASP A 10 -7.12 2.25 -13.15
CA ASP A 10 -6.98 0.80 -13.40
C ASP A 10 -5.61 0.46 -13.99
N ILE A 11 -5.11 1.32 -14.89
CA ILE A 11 -3.76 1.18 -15.45
C ILE A 11 -2.70 1.31 -14.35
N ASN A 12 -2.82 2.32 -13.48
CA ASN A 12 -1.89 2.54 -12.38
C ASN A 12 -1.89 1.39 -11.39
N MET A 13 -3.06 0.89 -10.98
CA MET A 13 -3.20 -0.29 -10.12
C MET A 13 -2.49 -1.51 -10.73
N LYS A 14 -2.68 -1.75 -12.02
CA LYS A 14 -2.01 -2.84 -12.74
C LYS A 14 -0.49 -2.65 -12.80
N ALA A 15 -0.03 -1.43 -13.07
CA ALA A 15 1.39 -1.11 -13.12
C ALA A 15 2.07 -1.30 -11.76
N ILE A 16 1.46 -0.84 -10.67
CA ILE A 16 1.97 -1.02 -9.31
C ILE A 16 2.10 -2.50 -8.96
N ALA A 17 1.12 -3.33 -9.32
CA ALA A 17 1.16 -4.77 -9.08
C ALA A 17 2.31 -5.46 -9.86
N LEU A 18 2.48 -5.10 -11.13
CA LEU A 18 3.56 -5.63 -11.97
C LEU A 18 4.94 -5.22 -11.47
N LEU A 19 5.12 -3.94 -11.12
CA LEU A 19 6.38 -3.42 -10.56
C LEU A 19 6.69 -4.11 -9.24
N SER A 20 5.71 -4.23 -8.34
CA SER A 20 5.88 -4.89 -7.04
C SER A 20 6.31 -6.35 -7.19
N ASN A 21 5.78 -7.06 -8.19
CA ASN A 21 6.19 -8.44 -8.49
C ASN A 21 7.63 -8.55 -8.99
N LYS A 22 8.13 -7.54 -9.73
CA LYS A 22 9.45 -7.60 -10.38
C LYS A 22 10.58 -6.97 -9.58
N LEU A 23 10.30 -5.85 -8.92
CA LEU A 23 11.28 -5.08 -8.15
C LEU A 23 11.17 -5.35 -6.64
N GLY A 24 10.05 -5.93 -6.18
CA GLY A 24 9.70 -5.95 -4.77
C GLY A 24 9.07 -4.62 -4.32
N THR A 25 8.35 -4.68 -3.20
CA THR A 25 7.55 -3.55 -2.70
C THR A 25 8.39 -2.33 -2.37
N ALA A 26 9.56 -2.51 -1.75
CA ALA A 26 10.42 -1.40 -1.32
C ALA A 26 10.94 -0.58 -2.50
N ASP A 27 11.48 -1.24 -3.51
CA ASP A 27 12.03 -0.57 -4.70
C ASP A 27 10.94 0.00 -5.60
N THR A 28 9.77 -0.66 -5.65
CA THR A 28 8.59 -0.11 -6.34
C THR A 28 8.16 1.22 -5.75
N ILE A 29 8.06 1.33 -4.42
CA ILE A 29 7.69 2.59 -3.76
C ILE A 29 8.74 3.67 -4.05
N ARG A 30 10.03 3.34 -3.95
CA ARG A 30 11.11 4.29 -4.27
C ARG A 30 11.05 4.79 -5.71
N PHE A 31 10.76 3.90 -6.66
CA PHE A 31 10.59 4.24 -8.07
C PHE A 31 9.41 5.20 -8.27
N LEU A 32 8.23 4.88 -7.72
CA LEU A 32 7.04 5.73 -7.85
C LEU A 32 7.26 7.12 -7.23
N ASN A 33 7.98 7.20 -6.12
CA ASN A 33 8.30 8.45 -5.43
C ASN A 33 9.18 9.41 -6.26
N GLN A 34 9.78 8.96 -7.38
CA GLN A 34 10.50 9.83 -8.30
C GLN A 34 9.56 10.71 -9.13
N PHE A 35 8.31 10.28 -9.32
CA PHE A 35 7.33 10.94 -10.20
C PHE A 35 6.22 11.64 -9.42
N THR A 36 6.03 11.29 -8.15
CA THR A 36 4.95 11.82 -7.32
C THR A 36 5.29 11.73 -5.84
N THR A 37 4.76 12.65 -5.03
CA THR A 37 4.79 12.53 -3.56
C THR A 37 3.71 11.61 -3.00
N GLY A 38 2.89 11.03 -3.87
CA GLY A 38 1.72 10.24 -3.50
C GLY A 38 0.47 11.09 -3.25
N PHE A 39 -0.58 10.44 -2.74
CA PHE A 39 -1.85 11.06 -2.39
C PHE A 39 -2.33 10.51 -1.03
N GLY A 40 -3.22 11.24 -0.38
CA GLY A 40 -3.81 10.85 0.90
C GLY A 40 -3.07 11.42 2.11
N ASN A 41 -3.54 11.05 3.30
CA ASN A 41 -2.93 11.46 4.56
C ASN A 41 -2.63 10.21 5.37
N TYR A 42 -1.46 9.63 5.13
CA TYR A 42 -1.03 8.40 5.79
C TYR A 42 -1.04 8.53 7.32
N THR A 43 -0.77 9.72 7.88
CA THR A 43 -0.83 9.94 9.34
C THR A 43 -2.24 9.71 9.87
N GLU A 44 -3.25 10.29 9.22
CA GLU A 44 -4.66 10.13 9.64
C GLU A 44 -5.21 8.73 9.33
N GLU A 45 -4.83 8.15 8.20
CA GLU A 45 -5.21 6.78 7.84
C GLU A 45 -4.59 5.77 8.83
N ARG A 46 -3.32 5.95 9.19
CA ARG A 46 -2.63 5.11 10.17
C ARG A 46 -3.29 5.20 11.55
N LYS A 47 -3.67 6.39 12.00
CA LYS A 47 -4.41 6.56 13.27
C LYS A 47 -5.69 5.73 13.28
N LYS A 48 -6.50 5.78 12.22
CA LYS A 48 -7.74 4.97 12.14
C LYS A 48 -7.50 3.47 12.29
N VAL A 49 -6.37 2.96 11.79
CA VAL A 49 -6.02 1.53 11.87
C VAL A 49 -5.47 1.16 13.25
N PHE A 50 -4.63 2.01 13.85
CA PHE A 50 -3.81 1.64 15.00
C PHE A 50 -4.15 2.36 16.32
N ASP A 51 -5.01 3.40 16.33
CA ASP A 51 -5.33 4.17 17.55
C ASP A 51 -5.91 3.30 18.68
N ASN A 52 -6.58 2.20 18.33
CA ASN A 52 -7.17 1.28 19.28
C ASN A 52 -6.27 0.08 19.62
N MET A 53 -4.99 0.10 19.22
CA MET A 53 -4.04 -0.97 19.46
C MET A 53 -2.85 -0.45 20.28
N SER A 54 -2.60 -1.05 21.45
CA SER A 54 -1.35 -0.77 22.15
C SER A 54 -0.18 -1.48 21.47
N LEU A 55 1.04 -0.98 21.69
CA LEU A 55 2.26 -1.66 21.23
C LEU A 55 2.33 -3.10 21.75
N ASN A 56 1.87 -3.34 22.98
CA ASN A 56 1.85 -4.67 23.58
C ASN A 56 0.91 -5.62 22.83
N ASP A 57 -0.25 -5.14 22.40
CA ASP A 57 -1.22 -5.93 21.63
C ASP A 57 -0.61 -6.35 20.28
N ILE A 58 0.03 -5.40 19.59
CA ILE A 58 0.71 -5.66 18.31
C ILE A 58 1.82 -6.71 18.48
N VAL A 59 2.67 -6.56 19.51
CA VAL A 59 3.77 -7.49 19.77
C VAL A 59 3.25 -8.88 20.13
N LYS A 60 2.16 -8.97 20.89
CA LYS A 60 1.51 -10.24 21.24
C LYS A 60 1.03 -10.98 19.98
N GLU A 61 0.32 -10.28 19.09
CA GLU A 61 -0.19 -10.88 17.85
C GLU A 61 0.95 -11.36 16.92
N ILE A 62 2.05 -10.60 16.81
CA ILE A 62 3.22 -11.02 16.03
C ILE A 62 3.83 -12.32 16.58
N LYS A 63 3.91 -12.46 17.91
CA LYS A 63 4.44 -13.68 18.55
C LYS A 63 3.52 -14.86 18.34
N GLU A 64 2.20 -14.66 18.40
CA GLU A 64 1.21 -15.71 18.15
C GLU A 64 1.27 -16.24 16.71
N ARG A 65 1.44 -15.36 15.71
CA ARG A 65 1.57 -15.76 14.29
C ARG A 65 2.88 -16.47 13.92
N ARG A 66 3.91 -16.37 14.76
CA ARG A 66 5.22 -17.01 14.56
C ARG A 66 5.32 -18.40 15.20
N ARG A 67 4.33 -18.79 16.01
CA ARG A 67 4.18 -20.16 16.51
C ARG A 67 3.58 -21.04 15.42
#